data_AF-A0A0B6ZYW5-F1
#
_entry.id   AF-A0A0B6ZYW5-F1
#
_cell.length_a   1.000
_cell.length_b   1.000
_cell.length_c   1.000
_cell.angle_alpha   90.00
_cell.angle_beta   90.00
_cell.angle_gamma   90.00
#
_symmetry.space_group_name_H-M   'P 1'
#
loop_
_entity.id
_entity.type
_entity.pdbx_description
1 polymer ?
#
loop_
_entity_poly.entity_id
_entity_poly.type
_entity_poly.pdbx_seq_one_letter_code
_entity_poly.pdbx_strand_id
1 'polypeptide(L)' 'ETLKAKHQRRNVLRLYHTMASSDDLKTYELQLQQVEAALTTDPTNEELLKLQKDLQIMHLHLRA' A
#
# COMPACT_ATOMS: atom_id res chain seq x y z
N GLU A 1 -10.66 -29.95 -19.78
CA GLU A 1 -11.36 -28.73 -19.31
C GLU A 1 -10.51 -27.77 -18.43
N THR A 2 -9.18 -27.67 -18.60
CA THR A 2 -8.32 -26.94 -17.63
C THR A 2 -7.72 -25.62 -18.13
N LEU A 3 -7.81 -25.32 -19.44
CA LEU A 3 -7.21 -24.12 -20.04
C LEU A 3 -8.02 -22.84 -19.78
N LYS A 4 -9.37 -22.91 -19.82
CA LYS A 4 -10.24 -21.76 -19.52
C LYS A 4 -10.09 -21.30 -18.07
N ALA A 5 -10.06 -22.23 -17.12
CA ALA A 5 -9.88 -21.92 -15.69
C ALA A 5 -8.51 -21.30 -15.38
N LYS A 6 -7.42 -21.77 -16.03
CA LYS A 6 -6.07 -21.20 -15.85
C LYS A 6 -5.94 -19.80 -16.45
N HIS A 7 -6.60 -19.56 -17.59
CA HIS A 7 -6.65 -18.24 -18.23
C HIS A 7 -7.49 -17.24 -17.40
N GLN A 8 -8.61 -17.71 -16.84
CA GLN A 8 -9.47 -16.90 -15.98
C GLN A 8 -8.78 -16.54 -14.66
N ARG A 9 -8.00 -17.45 -14.06
CA ARG A 9 -7.14 -17.15 -12.89
C ARG A 9 -6.05 -16.13 -13.19
N ARG A 10 -5.43 -16.18 -14.37
CA ARG A 10 -4.44 -15.16 -14.80
C ARG A 10 -5.05 -13.78 -14.96
N ASN A 11 -6.29 -13.68 -15.43
CA ASN A 11 -7.00 -12.40 -15.57
C ASN A 11 -7.37 -11.80 -14.21
N VAL A 12 -7.80 -12.63 -13.25
CA VAL A 12 -8.07 -12.19 -11.88
C VAL A 12 -6.79 -11.71 -11.18
N LEU A 13 -5.68 -12.45 -11.31
CA LEU A 13 -4.41 -12.05 -10.71
C LEU A 13 -3.86 -10.76 -11.36
N ARG A 14 -4.09 -10.58 -12.68
CA ARG A 14 -3.78 -9.34 -13.38
C ARG A 14 -4.65 -8.19 -12.90
N LEU A 15 -5.93 -8.41 -12.59
CA LEU A 15 -6.80 -7.37 -12.01
C LEU A 15 -6.32 -6.92 -10.62
N TYR A 16 -5.89 -7.83 -9.74
CA TYR A 16 -5.29 -7.43 -8.45
C TYR A 16 -3.98 -6.64 -8.63
N HIS A 17 -3.17 -6.99 -9.64
CA HIS A 17 -1.93 -6.29 -9.94
C HIS A 17 -2.13 -4.95 -10.70
N THR A 18 -3.18 -4.85 -11.52
CA THR A 18 -3.54 -3.62 -12.24
C THR A 18 -4.39 -2.67 -11.38
N MET A 19 -5.11 -3.17 -10.37
CA MET A 19 -5.66 -2.31 -9.31
C MET A 19 -4.54 -1.84 -8.36
N ALA A 20 -3.43 -2.60 -8.27
CA ALA A 20 -2.20 -2.17 -7.63
C ALA A 20 -1.36 -1.21 -8.53
N SER A 21 -2.01 -0.32 -9.30
CA SER A 21 -1.37 0.60 -10.27
C SER A 21 -1.54 2.04 -9.83
N SER A 22 -0.44 2.69 -9.44
CA SER A 22 -0.27 4.13 -9.19
C SER A 22 -1.15 4.76 -8.09
N ASP A 23 -2.34 4.23 -7.83
CA ASP A 23 -3.23 4.61 -6.74
C ASP A 23 -2.72 4.12 -5.40
N ASP A 24 -1.96 3.02 -5.35
CA ASP A 24 -1.32 2.56 -4.10
C ASP A 24 -0.35 3.59 -3.59
N LEU A 25 0.49 4.18 -4.46
CA LEU A 25 1.46 5.19 -4.03
C LEU A 25 0.73 6.39 -3.42
N LYS A 26 -0.33 6.88 -4.08
CA LYS A 26 -1.17 7.97 -3.55
C LYS A 26 -1.90 7.58 -2.26
N THR A 27 -2.34 6.34 -2.17
CA THR A 27 -3.00 5.78 -0.98
C THR A 27 -2.02 5.68 0.18
N TYR A 28 -0.78 5.27 -0.07
CA TYR A 28 0.31 5.23 0.90
C TYR A 28 0.73 6.63 1.33
N GLU A 29 0.82 7.59 0.40
CA GLU A 29 1.08 8.99 0.73
C GLU A 29 -0.04 9.56 1.61
N LEU A 30 -1.30 9.29 1.29
CA LEU A 30 -2.44 9.71 2.10
C LEU A 30 -2.41 9.09 3.50
N GLN A 31 -2.10 7.80 3.61
CA GLN A 31 -1.95 7.12 4.90
C GLN A 31 -0.81 7.73 5.72
N LEU A 32 0.32 8.05 5.09
CA LEU A 32 1.44 8.70 5.75
C LEU A 32 1.04 10.08 6.30
N GLN A 33 0.33 10.89 5.51
CA GLN A 33 -0.17 12.19 5.96
C GLN A 33 -1.13 12.09 7.15
N GLN A 34 -2.01 11.07 7.17
CA GLN A 34 -2.92 10.84 8.31
C GLN A 34 -2.16 10.45 9.57
N VAL A 35 -1.13 9.62 9.44
CA VAL A 35 -0.27 9.23 10.56
C VAL A 35 0.53 10.43 11.07
N GLU A 36 1.07 11.27 10.18
CA GLU A 36 1.74 12.51 10.56
C GLU A 36 0.80 13.47 11.30
N ALA A 37 -0.43 13.66 10.82
CA ALA A 37 -1.43 14.46 11.50
C ALA A 37 -1.78 13.90 12.89
N ALA A 38 -1.96 12.59 13.02
CA ALA A 38 -2.21 11.95 14.31
C ALA A 38 -1.02 12.09 15.27
N LEU A 39 0.22 11.97 14.76
CA LEU A 39 1.45 12.20 15.52
C LEU A 39 1.61 13.66 15.98
N THR A 40 1.05 14.65 15.26
CA THR A 40 1.04 16.04 15.79
C THR A 40 0.21 16.19 17.06
N THR A 41 -0.83 15.37 17.22
CA THR A 41 -1.67 15.37 18.44
C THR A 41 -1.15 14.42 19.51
N ASP A 42 -0.52 13.32 19.11
CA ASP A 42 0.07 12.32 20.01
C ASP A 42 1.47 11.89 19.53
N PRO A 43 2.51 12.70 19.79
CA PRO A 43 3.85 12.47 19.27
C PRO A 43 4.59 11.29 19.91
N THR A 44 4.04 10.77 21.01
CA THR A 44 4.61 9.64 21.78
C THR A 44 3.99 8.30 21.43
N ASN A 45 2.98 8.28 20.56
CA ASN A 45 2.31 7.06 20.16
C ASN A 45 3.26 6.15 19.37
N GLU A 46 3.79 5.13 20.05
CA GLU A 46 4.74 4.17 19.49
C GLU A 46 4.17 3.39 18.29
N GLU A 47 2.85 3.13 18.27
CA GLU A 47 2.19 2.46 17.16
C GLU A 47 2.17 3.34 15.91
N LEU A 48 1.85 4.63 16.06
CA LEU A 48 1.88 5.59 14.96
C LEU A 48 3.30 5.84 14.44
N LEU A 49 4.29 5.91 15.32
CA LEU A 49 5.70 6.04 14.94
C LEU A 49 6.21 4.81 14.15
N LYS A 50 5.76 3.62 14.55
CA LYS A 50 6.08 2.38 13.83
C LYS A 50 5.40 2.34 12.46
N LEU A 51 4.11 2.70 12.41
CA LEU A 51 3.34 2.75 11.17
C LEU A 51 3.92 3.78 10.17
N GLN A 52 4.35 4.95 10.65
CA GLN A 52 5.04 5.96 9.82
C GLN A 52 6.30 5.39 9.16
N LYS A 53 7.14 4.68 9.93
CA LYS A 53 8.36 4.04 9.42
C LYS A 53 8.05 2.94 8.40
N ASP A 54 7.10 2.07 8.69
CA ASP A 54 6.67 1.01 7.76
C ASP A 54 6.18 1.62 6.43
N LEU A 55 5.36 2.67 6.48
CA LEU A 55 4.87 3.37 5.30
C LEU A 55 5.99 4.05 4.49
N GLN A 56 6.98 4.65 5.15
CA GLN A 56 8.15 5.22 4.47
C GLN A 56 8.99 4.16 3.76
N ILE A 57 9.20 2.99 4.37
CA ILE A 57 9.94 1.87 3.77
C ILE A 57 9.20 1.35 2.55
N MET A 58 7.88 1.17 2.65
CA MET A 58 7.03 0.75 1.53
C MET A 58 7.08 1.76 0.37
N HIS A 59 7.02 3.06 0.67
CA HIS A 59 7.16 4.12 -0.33
C HIS A 59 8.53 4.10 -1.03
N LEU A 60 9.62 3.87 -0.28
CA LEU A 60 10.97 3.69 -0.84
C LEU A 60 11.06 2.45 -1.73
N HIS A 61 10.47 1.33 -1.32
CA HIS A 61 10.44 0.09 -2.10
C HIS A 61 9.64 0.23 -3.40
N LEU A 62 8.55 0.99 -3.39
CA LEU A 62 7.73 1.22 -4.58
C LEU A 62 8.37 2.20 -5.58
N ARG A 63 9.37 2.98 -5.13
CA ARG A 63 10.08 3.97 -5.93
C ARG A 63 11.42 3.46 -6.49
N ALA A 64 11.91 2.32 -6.02
CA ALA A 64 13.17 1.67 -6.42
C ALA A 64 12.96 0.64 -7.53
#